data_AF-A0A953SJU0-F1
#
_entry.id   AF-A0A953SJU0-F1
#
_cell.length_a   1.000
_cell.length_b   1.000
_cell.length_c   1.000
_cell.angle_alpha   90.00
_cell.angle_beta   90.00
_cell.angle_gamma   90.00
#
_symmetry.space_group_name_H-M   'P 1'
#
loop_
_entity.id
_entity.type
_entity.pdbx_description
1 polymer ?
#
loop_
_entity_poly.entity_id
_entity_poly.type
_entity_poly.pdbx_seq_one_letter_code
_entity_poly.pdbx_strand_id
1 'polypeptide(L)'
;YESDWALDRAALDRLDALGWQSPIPASFFEPEQIVMKAEGPLNAVAMGVGETHRVMLNVYVTFLRLTQGSLEVQHIKGPVGIAHIGTLIADRGLIWMLFFLGLISVNLAVVNFLPLPIVDGGQFLMLLYEQIRGKPVPIPVQNAVMTAGLLLIASVFLVVTFNDIRALLGG
;
A
#
# COMPACT_ATOMS: atom_id res chain seq x y z
N TYR A 1 18.59 -25.51 6.82
CA TYR A 1 19.48 -25.76 5.68
C TYR A 1 19.52 -24.46 4.89
N GLU A 2 20.18 -23.45 5.43
CA GLU A 2 20.37 -22.15 4.77
C GLU A 2 21.56 -22.32 3.83
N SER A 3 21.30 -22.38 2.52
CA SER A 3 22.36 -22.53 1.53
C SER A 3 23.09 -21.21 1.36
N ASP A 4 24.38 -21.25 1.67
CA ASP A 4 25.40 -20.22 1.54
C ASP A 4 25.78 -20.00 0.06
N TRP A 5 24.84 -19.44 -0.72
CA TRP A 5 25.04 -19.14 -2.14
C TRP A 5 25.73 -17.79 -2.38
N ALA A 6 26.08 -17.06 -1.32
CA ALA A 6 26.74 -15.77 -1.41
C ALA A 6 28.22 -16.00 -1.75
N LEU A 7 28.62 -15.59 -2.96
CA LEU A 7 30.02 -15.61 -3.38
C LEU A 7 30.84 -14.68 -2.47
N ASP A 8 31.95 -15.19 -1.93
CA ASP A 8 32.89 -14.38 -1.16
C ASP A 8 33.60 -13.37 -2.08
N ARG A 9 34.14 -12.29 -1.49
CA ARG A 9 34.80 -11.24 -2.28
C ARG A 9 35.98 -11.77 -3.09
N ALA A 10 36.71 -12.76 -2.57
CA ALA A 10 37.80 -13.40 -3.29
C ALA A 10 37.32 -14.22 -4.51
N ALA A 11 36.16 -14.85 -4.46
CA ALA A 11 35.55 -15.51 -5.62
C ALA A 11 35.05 -14.50 -6.65
N LEU A 12 34.48 -13.37 -6.21
CA LEU A 12 34.08 -12.28 -7.11
C LEU A 12 35.28 -11.71 -7.86
N ASP A 13 36.39 -11.42 -7.17
CA ASP A 13 37.63 -10.91 -7.79
C ASP A 13 38.21 -11.91 -8.81
N ARG A 14 38.10 -13.22 -8.55
CA ARG A 14 38.50 -14.27 -9.49
C ARG A 14 37.59 -14.36 -10.71
N LEU A 15 36.28 -14.17 -10.53
CA LEU A 15 35.31 -14.17 -11.62
C LEU A 15 35.48 -12.94 -12.53
N ASP A 16 35.73 -11.77 -11.94
CA ASP A 16 36.03 -10.55 -12.69
C ASP A 16 37.36 -10.69 -13.46
N ALA A 17 38.37 -11.33 -12.86
CA ALA A 17 39.64 -11.63 -13.53
C ALA A 17 39.49 -12.61 -14.71
N LEU A 18 38.46 -13.46 -14.71
CA LEU A 18 38.13 -14.35 -15.84
C LEU A 18 37.48 -13.59 -17.00
N GLY A 19 37.13 -12.31 -16.82
CA GLY A 19 36.56 -11.45 -17.86
C GLY A 19 35.22 -11.94 -18.40
N TRP A 20 34.59 -12.89 -17.70
CA TRP A 20 33.32 -13.46 -18.11
C TRP A 20 32.22 -12.45 -17.83
N GLN A 21 31.58 -11.97 -18.89
CA GLN A 21 30.39 -11.15 -18.82
C GLN A 21 29.20 -12.02 -19.22
N SER A 22 28.07 -11.86 -18.53
CA SER A 22 26.85 -12.59 -18.89
C SER A 22 26.53 -12.32 -20.38
N PRO A 23 26.41 -13.36 -21.22
CA PRO A 23 26.02 -13.20 -22.62
C PRO A 23 24.57 -12.74 -22.75
N ILE A 24 23.80 -12.80 -21.65
CA ILE A 24 22.43 -12.33 -21.55
C ILE A 24 22.47 -10.90 -20.98
N PRO A 25 22.06 -9.88 -21.76
CA PRO A 25 22.00 -8.51 -21.27
C PRO A 25 20.94 -8.37 -20.17
N ALA A 26 21.13 -7.42 -19.25
CA ALA A 26 20.16 -7.17 -18.17
C ALA A 26 18.74 -6.87 -18.70
N SER A 27 18.64 -6.31 -19.91
CA SER A 27 17.38 -6.07 -20.62
C SER A 27 16.59 -7.34 -20.96
N PHE A 28 17.21 -8.51 -20.98
CA PHE A 28 16.51 -9.79 -21.14
C PHE A 28 15.61 -10.12 -19.94
N PHE A 29 15.92 -9.54 -18.77
CA PHE A 29 15.12 -9.66 -17.56
C PHE A 29 14.27 -8.41 -17.31
N GLU A 30 14.21 -7.47 -18.27
CA GLU A 30 13.27 -6.36 -18.14
C GLU A 30 11.84 -6.89 -18.26
N PRO A 31 10.98 -6.58 -17.28
CA PRO A 31 9.59 -7.01 -17.33
C PRO A 31 8.94 -6.45 -18.59
N GLU A 32 8.33 -7.34 -19.38
CA GLU A 32 7.62 -6.96 -20.60
C GLU A 32 6.55 -5.90 -20.27
N GLN A 33 6.77 -4.67 -20.73
CA GLN A 33 5.83 -3.58 -20.53
C GLN A 33 4.73 -3.67 -21.58
N ILE A 34 3.69 -4.44 -21.29
CA ILE A 34 2.52 -4.51 -22.17
C ILE A 34 1.69 -3.24 -21.95
N VAL A 35 1.66 -2.36 -22.95
CA VAL A 35 0.76 -1.21 -22.97
C VAL A 35 -0.68 -1.74 -23.05
N MET A 36 -1.41 -1.66 -21.95
CA MET A 36 -2.82 -2.00 -21.92
C MET A 36 -3.60 -1.03 -22.80
N LYS A 37 -4.03 -1.49 -23.98
CA LYS A 37 -4.90 -0.74 -24.88
C LYS A 37 -6.29 -1.33 -24.84
N ALA A 38 -7.28 -0.49 -24.54
CA ALA A 38 -8.67 -0.86 -24.69
C ALA A 38 -9.07 -0.79 -26.15
N GLU A 39 -9.72 -1.83 -26.65
CA GLU A 39 -10.29 -1.83 -28.01
C GLU A 39 -11.52 -0.89 -28.13
N GLY A 40 -12.11 -0.47 -27.00
CA GLY A 40 -13.22 0.48 -26.95
C GLY A 40 -13.60 0.91 -25.52
N PRO A 41 -14.55 1.85 -25.36
CA PRO A 41 -14.91 2.44 -24.06
C PRO A 41 -15.43 1.43 -23.03
N LEU A 42 -16.26 0.48 -23.46
CA LEU A 42 -16.78 -0.60 -22.59
C LEU A 42 -15.65 -1.50 -22.08
N ASN A 43 -14.74 -1.90 -22.97
CA ASN A 43 -13.58 -2.71 -22.61
C ASN A 43 -12.65 -1.93 -21.67
N ALA A 44 -12.52 -0.61 -21.84
CA ALA A 44 -11.73 0.24 -20.94
C ALA A 44 -12.31 0.24 -19.51
N VAL A 45 -13.64 0.36 -19.37
CA VAL A 45 -14.31 0.29 -18.06
C VAL A 45 -14.16 -1.10 -17.45
N ALA A 46 -14.39 -2.16 -18.23
CA ALA A 46 -14.25 -3.54 -17.74
C ALA A 46 -12.82 -3.83 -17.26
N MET A 47 -11.81 -3.39 -18.02
CA MET A 47 -10.41 -3.48 -17.60
C MET A 47 -10.14 -2.65 -16.34
N GLY A 48 -10.67 -1.43 -16.25
CA GLY A 48 -10.54 -0.59 -15.05
C GLY A 48 -11.13 -1.24 -13.80
N VAL A 49 -12.29 -1.91 -13.91
CA VAL A 49 -12.89 -2.68 -12.81
C VAL A 49 -12.00 -3.86 -12.43
N GLY A 50 -11.51 -4.63 -13.41
CA GLY A 50 -10.58 -5.74 -13.16
C GLY A 50 -9.30 -5.29 -12.47
N GLU A 51 -8.74 -4.16 -12.90
CA GLU A 51 -7.57 -3.55 -12.29
C GLU A 51 -7.83 -3.09 -10.87
N THR A 52 -8.95 -2.41 -10.64
CA THR A 52 -9.38 -1.94 -9.32
C THR A 52 -9.51 -3.11 -8.35
N HIS A 53 -10.14 -4.21 -8.78
CA HIS A 53 -10.27 -5.42 -7.98
C HIS A 53 -8.91 -6.05 -7.66
N ARG A 54 -8.00 -6.13 -8.64
CA ARG A 54 -6.63 -6.62 -8.44
C ARG A 54 -5.87 -5.78 -7.41
N VAL A 55 -5.90 -4.45 -7.57
CA VAL A 55 -5.27 -3.51 -6.64
C VAL A 55 -5.88 -3.66 -5.24
N MET A 56 -7.20 -3.73 -5.14
CA MET A 56 -7.91 -3.92 -3.87
C MET A 56 -7.44 -5.17 -3.12
N LEU A 57 -7.33 -6.32 -3.81
CA LEU A 57 -6.83 -7.56 -3.20
C LEU A 57 -5.37 -7.43 -2.73
N ASN A 58 -4.51 -6.77 -3.51
CA ASN A 58 -3.12 -6.55 -3.12
C ASN A 58 -3.01 -5.69 -1.85
N VAL A 59 -3.88 -4.69 -1.70
CA VAL A 59 -3.95 -3.85 -0.51
C VAL A 59 -4.36 -4.69 0.71
N TYR A 60 -5.37 -5.56 0.60
CA TYR A 60 -5.73 -6.49 1.66
C TYR A 60 -4.58 -7.42 2.08
N VAL A 61 -3.89 -8.02 1.11
CA VAL A 61 -2.73 -8.88 1.39
C VAL A 61 -1.62 -8.10 2.10
N THR A 62 -1.41 -6.84 1.72
CA THR A 62 -0.42 -5.96 2.36
C THR A 62 -0.79 -5.67 3.81
N PHE A 63 -2.07 -5.34 4.08
CA PHE A 63 -2.55 -5.18 5.45
C PHE A 63 -2.42 -6.45 6.30
N LEU A 64 -2.72 -7.62 5.74
CA LEU A 64 -2.53 -8.90 6.44
C LEU A 64 -1.06 -9.17 6.76
N ARG A 65 -0.15 -8.84 5.86
CA ARG A 65 1.30 -8.97 6.10
C ARG A 65 1.80 -7.99 7.17
N LEU A 66 1.23 -6.80 7.24
CA LEU A 66 1.48 -5.81 8.30
C LEU A 66 1.04 -6.34 9.67
N THR A 67 -0.17 -6.91 9.78
CA THR A 67 -0.65 -7.47 11.06
C THR A 67 0.12 -8.71 11.49
N GLN A 68 0.69 -9.46 10.54
CA GLN A 68 1.60 -10.59 10.80
C GLN A 68 3.03 -10.15 11.17
N GLY A 69 3.34 -8.84 11.11
CA GLY A 69 4.69 -8.32 11.41
C GLY A 69 5.75 -8.63 10.35
N SER A 70 5.34 -9.13 9.18
CA SER A 70 6.24 -9.46 8.06
C SER A 70 6.63 -8.26 7.20
N LEU A 71 6.01 -7.10 7.46
CA LEU A 71 6.30 -5.83 6.82
C LEU A 71 6.66 -4.81 7.90
N GLU A 72 7.83 -4.20 7.78
CA GLU A 72 8.26 -3.17 8.72
C GLU A 72 7.46 -1.88 8.54
N VAL A 73 7.17 -1.20 9.65
CA VAL A 73 6.39 0.05 9.68
C VAL A 73 7.02 1.15 8.82
N GLN A 74 8.34 1.12 8.62
CA GLN A 74 9.07 2.06 7.77
C GLN A 74 8.71 1.99 6.28
N HIS A 75 8.05 0.91 5.84
CA HIS A 75 7.53 0.79 4.48
C HIS A 75 6.15 1.44 4.29
N ILE A 76 5.49 1.86 5.38
CA ILE A 76 4.23 2.61 5.31
C ILE A 76 4.57 4.09 5.15
N LYS A 77 4.10 4.69 4.04
CA LYS A 77 4.21 6.13 3.80
C LYS A 77 3.05 6.86 4.46
N GLY A 78 3.36 7.91 5.20
CA GLY A 78 2.37 8.80 5.76
C GLY A 78 1.94 9.89 4.78
N PRO A 79 1.16 10.88 5.23
CA PRO A 79 0.64 11.95 4.38
C PRO A 79 1.73 12.76 3.71
N VAL A 80 2.84 13.02 4.42
CA VAL A 80 3.97 13.77 3.90
C VAL A 80 4.71 12.95 2.83
N GLY A 81 4.93 11.67 3.09
CA GLY A 81 5.52 10.75 2.11
C GLY A 81 4.64 10.55 0.88
N ILE A 82 3.32 10.46 1.06
CA ILE A 82 2.33 10.38 -0.03
C ILE A 82 2.35 11.67 -0.85
N ALA A 83 2.39 12.84 -0.22
CA ALA A 83 2.49 14.12 -0.92
C ALA A 83 3.78 14.21 -1.75
N HIS A 84 4.92 13.80 -1.17
CA HIS A 84 6.20 13.78 -1.87
C HIS A 84 6.22 12.79 -3.06
N ILE A 85 5.66 11.58 -2.90
CA ILE A 85 5.50 10.64 -4.02
C ILE A 85 4.57 11.23 -5.09
N GLY A 86 3.50 11.91 -4.66
CA GLY A 86 2.58 12.62 -5.54
C GLY A 86 3.28 13.66 -6.41
N THR A 87 4.21 14.44 -5.85
CA THR A 87 5.00 15.40 -6.64
C THR A 87 5.86 14.70 -7.69
N LEU A 88 6.55 13.61 -7.32
CA LEU A 88 7.37 12.84 -8.26
C LEU A 88 6.55 12.17 -9.39
N ILE A 89 5.30 11.81 -9.10
CA ILE A 89 4.38 11.22 -10.09
C ILE A 89 3.80 12.30 -11.00
N ALA A 90 3.49 13.48 -10.46
CA ALA A 90 3.01 14.60 -11.25
C ALA A 90 3.99 14.97 -12.38
N ASP A 91 5.29 14.90 -12.11
CA ASP A 91 6.35 15.14 -13.10
C ASP A 91 6.37 14.11 -14.25
N ARG A 92 5.77 12.92 -14.05
CA ARG A 92 5.63 11.89 -15.09
C ARG A 92 4.44 12.11 -16.01
N GLY A 93 3.59 13.09 -15.71
CA GLY A 93 2.45 13.49 -16.53
C GLY A 93 1.09 12.94 -16.06
N LEU A 94 0.04 13.41 -16.73
CA LEU A 94 -1.35 13.28 -16.28
C LEU A 94 -1.84 11.83 -16.16
N ILE A 95 -1.42 10.95 -17.06
CA ILE A 95 -1.83 9.53 -17.05
C ILE A 95 -1.36 8.85 -15.76
N TRP A 96 -0.10 9.05 -15.38
CA TRP A 96 0.46 8.51 -14.14
C TRP A 96 -0.21 9.10 -12.89
N MET A 97 -0.54 10.39 -12.92
CA MET A 97 -1.28 11.04 -11.85
C MET A 97 -2.69 10.46 -11.66
N LEU A 98 -3.41 10.15 -12.75
CA LEU A 98 -4.71 9.48 -12.68
C LEU A 98 -4.60 8.07 -12.09
N PHE A 99 -3.57 7.31 -12.48
CA PHE A 99 -3.30 5.99 -11.88
C PHE A 99 -2.99 6.10 -10.38
N PHE A 100 -2.17 7.08 -9.98
CA PHE A 100 -1.86 7.31 -8.58
C PHE A 100 -3.09 7.71 -7.77
N LEU A 101 -3.94 8.59 -8.31
CA LEU A 101 -5.20 8.96 -7.68
C LEU A 101 -6.13 7.75 -7.53
N GLY A 102 -6.19 6.89 -8.56
CA GLY A 102 -6.90 5.61 -8.51
C GLY A 102 -6.38 4.71 -7.40
N LEU A 103 -5.05 4.57 -7.28
CA LEU A 103 -4.41 3.78 -6.22
C LEU A 103 -4.76 4.32 -4.81
N ILE A 104 -4.68 5.63 -4.61
CA ILE A 104 -5.06 6.26 -3.33
C ILE A 104 -6.54 6.05 -3.02
N SER A 105 -7.42 6.17 -4.03
CA SER A 105 -8.85 5.92 -3.89
C SER A 105 -9.16 4.50 -3.43
N VAL A 106 -8.51 3.50 -4.04
CA VAL A 106 -8.66 2.08 -3.63
C VAL A 106 -8.15 1.85 -2.22
N ASN A 107 -6.99 2.44 -1.85
CA ASN A 107 -6.47 2.35 -0.50
C ASN A 107 -7.44 2.92 0.53
N LEU A 108 -8.01 4.10 0.25
CA LEU A 108 -8.99 4.73 1.14
C LEU A 108 -10.26 3.88 1.25
N ALA A 109 -10.75 3.31 0.14
CA ALA A 109 -11.88 2.40 0.16
C ALA A 109 -11.59 1.19 1.07
N VAL A 110 -10.46 0.49 0.87
CA VAL A 110 -10.11 -0.67 1.70
C VAL A 110 -9.98 -0.29 3.18
N VAL A 111 -9.30 0.80 3.50
CA VAL A 111 -9.15 1.29 4.88
C VAL A 111 -10.51 1.64 5.50
N ASN A 112 -11.40 2.29 4.75
CA ASN A 112 -12.73 2.64 5.23
C ASN A 112 -13.61 1.42 5.48
N PHE A 113 -13.38 0.30 4.79
CA PHE A 113 -14.07 -0.97 5.04
C PHE A 113 -13.52 -1.75 6.23
N LEU A 114 -12.38 -1.34 6.81
CA LEU A 114 -11.84 -2.01 7.99
C LEU A 114 -12.76 -1.84 9.22
N PRO A 115 -12.74 -2.80 10.16
CA PRO A 115 -13.51 -2.76 11.40
C PRO A 115 -12.91 -1.78 12.43
N LEU A 116 -12.56 -0.57 12.01
CA LEU A 116 -11.94 0.45 12.85
C LEU A 116 -12.99 1.45 13.34
N PRO A 117 -13.02 1.81 14.62
CA PRO A 117 -13.90 2.87 15.10
C PRO A 117 -13.56 4.21 14.43
N ILE A 118 -14.58 5.04 14.15
CA ILE A 118 -14.55 6.32 13.40
C ILE A 118 -14.66 6.24 11.87
N VAL A 119 -14.15 5.18 11.23
CA VAL A 119 -14.31 5.00 9.78
C VAL A 119 -15.65 4.33 9.45
N ASP A 120 -16.08 4.41 8.19
CA ASP A 120 -17.38 3.93 7.73
C ASP A 120 -17.65 2.46 8.10
N GLY A 121 -16.64 1.59 8.00
CA GLY A 121 -16.72 0.18 8.36
C GLY A 121 -17.00 -0.05 9.85
N GLY A 122 -16.42 0.76 10.73
CA GLY A 122 -16.73 0.71 12.17
C GLY A 122 -18.17 1.13 12.48
N GLN A 123 -18.67 2.16 11.79
CA GLN A 123 -20.08 2.57 11.93
C GLN A 123 -21.02 1.47 11.44
N PHE A 124 -20.72 0.88 10.28
CA PHE A 124 -21.47 -0.23 9.72
C PHE A 124 -21.53 -1.42 10.68
N LEU A 125 -20.43 -1.75 11.35
CA LEU A 125 -20.40 -2.83 12.35
C LEU A 125 -21.22 -2.52 13.59
N MET A 126 -21.23 -1.27 14.07
CA MET A 126 -22.08 -0.88 15.19
C MET A 126 -23.56 -0.98 14.83
N LEU A 127 -23.94 -0.58 13.61
CA LEU A 127 -25.31 -0.75 13.09
C LEU A 127 -25.68 -2.23 12.93
N LEU A 128 -24.77 -3.05 12.41
CA LEU A 128 -24.98 -4.50 12.29
C LEU A 128 -25.14 -5.14 13.67
N TYR A 129 -24.34 -4.73 14.65
CA TYR A 129 -24.47 -5.17 16.03
C TYR A 129 -25.81 -4.75 16.66
N GLU A 130 -26.25 -3.51 16.44
CA GLU A 130 -27.56 -3.01 16.86
C GLU A 130 -28.70 -3.82 16.26
N GLN A 131 -28.62 -4.13 14.95
CA GLN A 131 -29.60 -4.96 14.24
C GLN A 131 -29.71 -6.37 14.85
N ILE A 132 -28.57 -7.00 15.20
CA ILE A 132 -28.55 -8.32 15.84
C ILE A 132 -29.09 -8.26 17.28
N ARG A 133 -28.76 -7.21 18.02
CA ARG A 133 -29.16 -7.03 19.43
C ARG A 133 -30.61 -6.55 19.57
N GLY A 134 -31.17 -5.93 18.53
CA GLY A 134 -32.50 -5.30 18.53
C GLY A 134 -32.62 -4.10 19.47
N LYS A 135 -31.50 -3.54 19.93
CA LYS A 135 -31.45 -2.40 20.84
C LYS A 135 -30.30 -1.46 20.47
N PRO A 136 -30.51 -0.14 20.54
CA PRO A 136 -29.46 0.83 20.22
C PRO A 136 -28.26 0.70 21.15
N VAL A 137 -27.07 0.88 20.59
CA VAL A 137 -25.85 0.97 21.38
C VAL A 137 -25.95 2.21 22.26
N PRO A 138 -25.71 2.11 23.59
CA PRO A 138 -25.77 3.29 24.45
C PRO A 138 -24.81 4.39 23.98
N ILE A 139 -25.30 5.63 23.92
CA ILE A 139 -24.51 6.82 23.55
C ILE A 139 -23.15 6.89 24.26
N PRO A 140 -23.01 6.65 25.59
CA PRO A 140 -21.70 6.69 26.24
C PRO A 140 -20.72 5.66 25.68
N VAL A 141 -21.20 4.48 25.26
CA VAL A 141 -20.37 3.44 24.65
C VAL A 141 -19.93 3.85 23.25
N GLN A 142 -20.84 4.40 22.44
CA GLN A 142 -20.50 4.91 21.11
C GLN A 142 -19.44 6.02 21.19
N ASN A 143 -19.60 6.98 22.11
CA ASN A 143 -18.64 8.06 22.32
C ASN A 143 -17.27 7.54 22.76
N ALA A 144 -17.23 6.57 23.67
CA ALA A 144 -15.99 5.97 24.12
C ALA A 144 -15.26 5.25 22.97
N VAL A 145 -15.99 4.46 22.18
CA VAL A 145 -15.45 3.71 21.03
C VAL A 145 -14.94 4.67 19.94
N MET A 146 -15.71 5.71 19.60
CA MET A 146 -15.28 6.72 18.63
C MET A 146 -14.05 7.51 19.11
N THR A 147 -14.03 7.91 20.37
CA THR A 147 -12.88 8.66 20.94
C THR A 147 -11.63 7.79 20.97
N ALA A 148 -11.75 6.52 21.35
CA ALA A 148 -10.65 5.56 21.31
C ALA A 148 -10.13 5.36 19.88
N GLY A 149 -11.02 5.23 18.90
CA GLY A 149 -10.65 5.15 17.47
C GLY A 149 -9.93 6.40 16.98
N LEU A 150 -10.44 7.58 17.32
CA LEU A 150 -9.81 8.86 16.97
C LEU A 150 -8.39 8.94 17.54
N LEU A 151 -8.22 8.63 18.82
CA LEU A 151 -6.92 8.67 19.47
C LEU A 151 -5.95 7.66 18.86
N LEU A 152 -6.42 6.45 18.54
CA LEU A 152 -5.61 5.43 17.87
C LEU A 152 -5.14 5.90 16.49
N ILE A 153 -6.05 6.39 15.65
CA ILE A 153 -5.72 6.87 14.29
C ILE A 153 -4.82 8.10 14.36
N ALA A 154 -5.10 9.06 15.25
CA ALA A 154 -4.25 10.23 15.45
C ALA A 154 -2.83 9.84 15.90
N SER A 155 -2.71 8.84 16.78
CA SER A 155 -1.41 8.33 17.24
C SER A 155 -0.62 7.70 16.09
N VAL A 156 -1.26 6.86 15.29
CA VAL A 156 -0.62 6.27 14.09
C VAL A 156 -0.21 7.36 13.09
N PHE A 157 -1.09 8.32 12.83
CA PHE A 157 -0.83 9.44 11.94
C PHE A 157 0.40 10.25 12.38
N LEU A 158 0.53 10.55 13.67
CA LEU A 158 1.69 11.25 14.23
C LEU A 158 2.97 10.43 14.07
N VAL A 159 2.95 9.13 14.38
CA VAL A 159 4.12 8.26 14.26
C VAL A 159 4.61 8.15 12.82
N VAL A 160 3.71 7.90 11.88
CA VAL A 160 4.09 7.75 10.46
C VAL A 160 4.53 9.09 9.87
N THR A 161 3.86 10.20 10.22
CA THR A 161 4.28 11.54 9.77
C THR A 161 5.66 11.91 10.32
N PHE A 162 5.95 11.59 11.58
CA PHE A 162 7.27 11.82 12.16
C PHE A 162 8.34 10.98 11.44
N ASN A 163 8.04 9.72 11.12
CA ASN A 163 8.94 8.86 10.37
C ASN A 163 9.22 9.40 8.95
N ASP A 164 8.18 9.87 8.25
CA ASP A 164 8.32 10.50 6.93
C ASP A 164 9.24 11.73 7.00
N ILE A 165 9.00 12.64 7.95
CA ILE A 165 9.80 13.86 8.11
C ILE A 165 11.25 13.50 8.42
N ARG A 166 11.49 12.54 9.31
CA ARG A 166 12.86 12.07 9.62
C ARG A 166 13.54 11.50 8.39
N ALA A 167 12.85 10.70 7.59
CA ALA A 167 13.39 10.14 6.36
C ALA A 167 13.72 11.21 5.32
N LEU A 168 12.91 12.29 5.25
CA LEU A 168 13.15 13.40 4.34
C LEU A 168 14.29 14.33 4.78
N LEU A 169 14.50 14.51 6.09
CA LEU A 169 15.56 15.40 6.62
C LEU A 169 16.89 14.69 6.87
N GLY A 170 16.87 13.37 7.09
CA GLY A 170 18.06 12.57 7.37
C GLY A 170 18.59 11.76 6.19
N GLY A 171 17.96 11.90 5.02
CA GLY A 171 18.44 11.38 3.73
C GLY A 171 19.38 12.35 3.04
#